data_AF-A0A5P1E3T1-F1
#
_entry.id   AF-A0A5P1E3T1-F1
#
_cell.length_a   1.000
_cell.length_b   1.000
_cell.length_c   1.000
_cell.angle_alpha   90.00
_cell.angle_beta   90.00
_cell.angle_gamma   90.00
#
_symmetry.space_group_name_H-M   'P 1'
#
loop_
_entity.id
_entity.type
_entity.pdbx_description
1 polymer ?
#
loop_
_entity_poly.entity_id
_entity_poly.type
_entity_poly.pdbx_seq_one_letter_code
_entity_poly.pdbx_strand_id
1 'polypeptide(L)'
;MPMPWEQVRNVKILYHITGAITFINEIPRWRTMWIMMRREKRDRKHFKRMRFPPFDDEEPPLDYADNLLDVDPLEAMQLELDEEEDSAVCNWFYDHKPLVK
;
A
#
# COMPACT_ATOMS: atom_id res chain seq x y z
N MET A 1 7.35 3.14 0.75
CA MET A 1 6.00 3.27 0.15
C MET A 1 5.37 1.88 0.07
N PRO A 2 4.12 1.70 0.49
CA PRO A 2 3.37 0.45 0.30
C PRO A 2 3.11 0.20 -1.19
N MET A 3 3.06 -1.06 -1.58
CA MET A 3 2.67 -1.44 -2.94
C MET A 3 1.15 -1.44 -3.10
N PRO A 4 0.60 -1.30 -4.33
CA PRO A 4 -0.86 -1.19 -4.51
C PRO A 4 -1.69 -2.41 -4.08
N TRP A 5 -1.06 -3.59 -3.91
CA TRP A 5 -1.69 -4.80 -3.38
C TRP A 5 -1.56 -4.96 -1.86
N GLU A 6 -0.87 -4.04 -1.20
CA GLU A 6 -0.68 -4.01 0.26
C GLU A 6 -1.64 -2.97 0.85
N GLN A 7 -2.42 -3.36 1.87
CA GLN A 7 -3.28 -2.42 2.60
C GLN A 7 -2.45 -1.55 3.54
N VAL A 8 -1.62 -2.20 4.37
CA VAL A 8 -0.76 -1.56 5.36
C VAL A 8 0.62 -2.16 5.27
N ARG A 9 1.66 -1.32 5.39
CA ARG A 9 3.05 -1.76 5.38
C ARG A 9 3.76 -1.32 6.66
N ASN A 10 4.00 -2.30 7.53
CA ASN A 10 4.84 -2.11 8.71
C ASN A 10 6.32 -2.17 8.32
N VAL A 11 7.08 -1.14 8.68
CA VAL A 11 8.50 -1.01 8.35
C VAL A 11 9.34 -0.82 9.60
N LYS A 12 10.58 -1.31 9.56
CA LYS A 12 11.56 -1.04 10.62
C LYS A 12 12.01 0.40 10.52
N ILE A 13 12.00 1.09 11.65
CA ILE A 13 12.38 2.50 11.77
C ILE A 13 13.61 2.59 12.68
N LEU A 14 14.53 3.47 12.32
CA LEU A 14 15.61 3.93 13.18
C LEU A 14 15.28 5.37 13.60
N TYR A 15 15.06 5.60 14.88
CA TYR A 15 14.68 6.91 15.40
C TYR A 15 15.72 7.46 16.38
N HIS A 16 15.86 8.78 16.40
CA HIS A 16 16.68 9.45 17.41
C HIS A 16 15.92 9.54 18.74
N ILE A 17 16.61 9.35 19.88
CA ILE A 17 15.97 9.27 21.20
C ILE A 17 15.20 10.55 21.59
N THR A 18 15.62 11.70 21.06
CA THR A 18 14.93 12.99 21.28
C THR A 18 13.78 13.25 20.30
N GLY A 19 13.53 12.36 19.34
CA GLY A 19 12.50 12.52 18.31
C GLY A 19 12.85 13.47 17.16
N ALA A 20 14.09 13.95 17.08
CA ALA A 20 14.49 14.92 16.05
C ALA A 20 14.45 14.37 14.61
N ILE A 21 14.67 13.07 14.42
CA ILE A 21 14.64 12.43 13.10
C ILE A 21 14.28 10.94 13.20
N THR A 22 13.58 10.45 12.17
CA THR A 22 13.15 9.06 12.01
C THR A 22 13.47 8.58 10.59
N PHE A 23 14.29 7.54 10.47
CA PHE A 23 14.68 6.93 9.20
C PHE A 23 14.00 5.59 8.99
N ILE A 24 13.60 5.30 7.75
CA ILE A 24 13.12 3.97 7.35
C ILE A 24 14.33 3.08 7.07
N ASN A 25 14.48 1.97 7.80
CA ASN A 25 15.61 1.04 7.68
C ASN A 25 15.21 -0.23 6.90
N GLU A 26 14.66 -0.06 5.69
CA GLU A 26 14.34 -1.16 4.79
C GLU A 26 14.59 -0.77 3.33
N ILE A 27 15.09 -1.71 2.53
CA ILE A 27 15.24 -1.53 1.07
C ILE A 27 14.04 -2.18 0.37
N PRO A 28 13.23 -1.43 -0.40
CA PRO A 28 12.07 -1.99 -1.08
C PRO A 28 12.47 -2.83 -2.30
N ARG A 29 11.73 -3.91 -2.55
CA ARG A 29 11.79 -4.71 -3.80
C ARG A 29 10.54 -4.45 -4.64
N TRP A 30 10.70 -4.45 -5.95
CA TRP A 30 9.64 -4.04 -6.89
C TRP A 30 8.97 -5.27 -7.51
N ARG A 31 7.66 -5.18 -7.75
CA ARG A 31 6.84 -6.22 -8.41
C ARG A 31 5.85 -5.58 -9.38
N THR A 32 5.31 -6.38 -10.30
CA THR A 32 4.52 -5.91 -11.44
C THR A 32 3.01 -5.98 -11.17
N MET A 33 2.33 -4.83 -11.15
CA MET A 33 0.85 -4.69 -11.00
C MET A 33 0.15 -4.21 -12.28
N TRP A 34 0.86 -4.28 -13.42
CA TRP A 34 0.44 -3.65 -14.68
C TRP A 34 -0.89 -4.18 -15.25
N ILE A 35 -1.11 -5.49 -15.15
CA ILE A 35 -2.26 -6.16 -15.80
C ILE A 35 -3.57 -5.69 -15.16
N MET A 36 -3.62 -5.59 -13.83
CA MET A 36 -4.82 -5.19 -13.10
C MET A 36 -5.18 -3.73 -13.37
N MET A 37 -4.20 -2.82 -13.32
CA MET A 37 -4.42 -1.40 -13.60
C MET A 37 -4.96 -1.15 -15.02
N ARG A 38 -4.52 -1.96 -15.99
CA ARG A 38 -5.04 -1.90 -17.36
C ARG A 38 -6.50 -2.33 -17.46
N ARG A 39 -6.89 -3.39 -16.74
CA ARG A 39 -8.28 -3.87 -16.69
C ARG A 39 -9.18 -2.83 -16.05
N GLU A 40 -8.81 -2.33 -14.86
CA GLU A 40 -9.58 -1.29 -14.14
C GLU A 40 -9.75 -0.01 -14.98
N LYS A 41 -8.70 0.43 -15.69
CA LYS A 41 -8.77 1.59 -16.59
C LYS A 41 -9.67 1.35 -17.80
N ARG A 42 -9.76 0.12 -18.32
CA ARG A 42 -10.62 -0.22 -19.47
C ARG A 42 -12.09 -0.24 -19.05
N ASP A 43 -12.38 -0.80 -17.89
CA ASP A 43 -13.76 -1.13 -17.48
C ASP A 43 -14.49 0.07 -16.84
N ARG A 44 -13.73 1.05 -16.31
CA ARG A 44 -14.29 2.23 -15.62
C ARG A 44 -14.61 3.40 -16.58
N LYS A 45 -15.90 3.77 -16.67
CA LYS A 45 -16.38 4.87 -17.53
C LYS A 45 -15.98 6.27 -17.05
N HIS A 46 -16.11 6.54 -15.74
CA HIS A 46 -15.75 7.82 -15.12
C HIS A 46 -14.66 7.59 -14.07
N PHE A 47 -13.43 7.97 -14.42
CA PHE A 47 -12.28 7.88 -13.51
C PHE A 47 -11.94 9.27 -12.98
N LYS A 48 -12.35 9.56 -11.73
CA LYS A 48 -12.01 10.81 -11.06
C LYS A 48 -10.54 10.73 -10.60
N ARG A 49 -9.75 11.72 -11.01
CA ARG A 49 -8.35 11.85 -10.56
C ARG A 49 -8.30 12.59 -9.23
N MET A 50 -7.27 12.29 -8.43
CA MET A 50 -7.00 13.05 -7.22
C MET A 50 -6.69 14.51 -7.55
N ARG A 51 -7.09 15.43 -6.67
CA ARG A 51 -6.69 16.83 -6.73
C ARG A 51 -5.35 16.97 -6.02
N PHE A 52 -4.44 17.73 -6.63
CA PHE A 52 -3.17 18.08 -6.02
C PHE A 52 -3.11 19.60 -5.82
N PRO A 53 -2.63 20.10 -4.67
CA PRO A 53 -2.29 19.35 -3.46
C PRO A 53 -3.55 18.77 -2.75
N PRO A 54 -3.42 17.65 -2.02
CA PRO A 54 -4.55 17.06 -1.30
C PRO A 54 -4.94 17.83 -0.03
N PHE A 55 -3.98 18.51 0.62
CA PHE A 55 -4.17 19.30 1.83
C PHE A 55 -3.93 20.78 1.53
N ASP A 56 -4.53 21.64 2.35
CA ASP A 56 -4.29 23.09 2.32
C ASP A 56 -3.03 23.43 3.14
N ASP A 57 -2.32 24.50 2.78
CA ASP A 57 -1.04 24.87 3.40
C ASP A 57 -1.21 25.40 4.84
N GLU A 58 -2.41 25.88 5.19
CA GLU A 58 -2.76 26.39 6.53
C GLU A 58 -3.19 25.28 7.51
N GLU A 59 -3.45 24.06 7.03
CA GLU A 59 -3.86 22.95 7.88
C GLU A 59 -2.62 22.26 8.50
N PRO A 60 -2.59 22.03 9.83
CA PRO A 60 -1.51 21.30 10.45
C PRO A 60 -1.52 19.82 10.03
N PRO A 61 -0.37 19.13 10.04
CA PRO A 61 -0.33 17.69 9.80
C PRO A 61 -1.24 16.92 10.75
N LEU A 62 -2.03 16.01 10.20
CA LEU A 62 -2.92 15.15 10.97
C LEU A 62 -2.14 14.13 11.79
N ASP A 63 -2.50 13.96 13.06
CA ASP A 63 -1.92 12.91 13.89
C ASP A 63 -2.45 11.53 13.51
N TYR A 64 -1.54 10.54 13.50
CA TYR A 64 -1.86 9.18 13.09
C TYR A 64 -2.71 8.44 14.13
N ALA A 65 -2.43 8.64 15.43
CA ALA A 65 -3.13 7.92 16.49
C ALA A 65 -4.61 8.34 16.55
N ASP A 66 -4.89 9.62 16.38
CA ASP A 66 -6.25 10.14 16.49
C ASP A 66 -7.10 9.93 15.22
N ASN A 67 -6.49 9.99 14.02
CA ASN A 67 -7.25 10.06 12.77
C ASN A 67 -7.23 8.77 11.94
N LEU A 68 -6.19 7.94 12.06
CA LEU A 68 -5.96 6.81 11.15
C LEU A 68 -5.89 5.46 11.83
N LEU A 69 -5.52 5.38 13.11
CA LEU A 69 -5.27 4.10 13.79
C LEU A 69 -6.52 3.21 13.85
N ASP A 70 -7.69 3.80 14.06
CA ASP A 70 -8.97 3.09 14.20
C ASP A 70 -9.75 2.97 12.89
N VAL A 71 -9.21 3.47 11.78
CA VAL A 71 -9.87 3.44 10.47
C VAL A 71 -9.38 2.22 9.68
N ASP A 72 -10.32 1.32 9.36
CA ASP A 72 -10.00 0.15 8.55
C ASP A 72 -9.53 0.59 7.14
N PRO A 73 -8.41 0.04 6.66
CA PRO A 73 -7.89 0.39 5.35
C PRO A 73 -8.82 -0.13 4.26
N LEU A 74 -8.87 0.61 3.15
CA LEU A 74 -9.57 0.18 1.95
C LEU A 74 -8.98 -1.13 1.42
N GLU A 75 -9.80 -1.84 0.65
CA GLU A 75 -9.36 -3.06 -0.01
C GLU A 75 -8.20 -2.76 -0.98
N ALA A 76 -7.16 -3.57 -0.89
CA ALA A 76 -6.03 -3.45 -1.78
C ALA A 76 -6.37 -3.96 -3.18
N MET A 77 -5.62 -3.52 -4.19
CA MET A 77 -5.76 -4.07 -5.52
C MET A 77 -5.16 -5.47 -5.59
N GLN A 78 -5.99 -6.49 -5.45
CA GLN A 78 -5.65 -7.90 -5.62
C GLN A 78 -6.50 -8.51 -6.75
N LEU A 79 -5.90 -9.38 -7.56
CA LEU A 79 -6.65 -10.17 -8.53
C LEU A 79 -7.15 -11.43 -7.84
N GLU A 80 -8.39 -11.81 -8.12
CA GLU A 80 -8.85 -13.16 -7.85
C GLU A 80 -8.00 -14.12 -8.69
N LEU A 81 -7.24 -14.96 -7.99
CA LEU A 81 -6.40 -16.01 -8.58
C LEU A 81 -7.24 -17.28 -8.70
N ASP A 82 -7.01 -18.05 -9.76
CA ASP A 82 -7.70 -19.33 -9.94
C ASP A 82 -7.07 -20.39 -9.02
N GLU A 83 -7.89 -21.04 -8.18
CA GLU A 83 -7.42 -22.05 -7.23
C GLU A 83 -6.82 -23.28 -7.92
N GLU A 84 -7.23 -23.60 -9.16
CA GLU A 84 -6.70 -24.76 -9.90
C GLU A 84 -5.43 -24.39 -10.68
N GLU A 85 -5.46 -23.32 -11.48
CA GLU A 85 -4.33 -22.92 -12.33
C GLU A 85 -3.20 -22.24 -11.56
N ASP A 86 -3.52 -21.38 -10.58
CA ASP A 86 -2.55 -20.56 -9.83
C ASP A 86 -2.23 -21.13 -8.43
N SER A 87 -2.58 -22.39 -8.18
CA SER A 87 -2.38 -23.09 -6.90
C SER A 87 -0.97 -22.94 -6.32
N ALA A 88 0.07 -22.86 -7.17
CA ALA A 88 1.47 -22.74 -6.74
C ALA A 88 1.80 -21.39 -6.08
N VAL A 89 1.07 -20.33 -6.41
CA VAL A 89 1.36 -18.94 -5.99
C VAL A 89 0.25 -18.32 -5.13
N CYS A 90 -0.97 -18.86 -5.20
CA CYS A 90 -2.18 -18.29 -4.58
C CYS A 90 -1.98 -17.82 -3.13
N ASN A 91 -1.33 -18.66 -2.32
CA ASN A 91 -1.20 -18.42 -0.88
C ASN A 91 -0.24 -17.29 -0.47
N TRP A 92 0.71 -16.90 -1.33
CA TRP A 92 1.81 -16.01 -0.93
C TRP A 92 2.08 -14.88 -1.92
N PHE A 93 1.42 -14.86 -3.08
CA PHE A 93 1.74 -13.93 -4.16
C PHE A 93 1.57 -12.45 -3.76
N TYR A 94 0.60 -12.14 -2.92
CA TYR A 94 0.29 -10.78 -2.47
C TYR A 94 0.88 -10.41 -1.11
N ASP A 95 1.68 -11.29 -0.50
CA ASP A 95 2.38 -10.98 0.75
C ASP A 95 3.45 -9.90 0.55
N HIS A 96 3.68 -9.10 1.60
CA HIS A 96 4.74 -8.08 1.65
C HIS A 96 6.14 -8.67 1.45
N LYS A 97 6.39 -9.83 2.08
CA LYS A 97 7.64 -10.59 2.00
C LYS A 97 7.28 -12.05 1.71
N PRO A 98 7.00 -12.40 0.44
CA PRO A 98 6.55 -13.73 0.09
C PRO A 98 7.60 -14.78 0.45
N LEU A 99 7.15 -15.93 0.95
CA LEU A 99 7.98 -17.11 1.25
C LEU A 99 9.05 -16.92 2.33
N VAL A 100 8.98 -15.84 3.12
CA VAL A 100 9.85 -15.65 4.29
C VAL A 100 9.21 -16.37 5.48
N LYS A 101 9.93 -17.33 6.07
CA LYS A 101 9.58 -17.98 7.35
C LYS A 101 9.89 -17.07 8.54
#